data_AF-A0A7W0RIV1-F1
#
_entry.id   AF-A0A7W0RIV1-F1
#
_cell.length_a   1.000
_cell.length_b   1.000
_cell.length_c   1.000
_cell.angle_alpha   90.00
_cell.angle_beta   90.00
_cell.angle_gamma   90.00
#
_symmetry.space_group_name_H-M   'P 1'
#
loop_
_entity.id
_entity.type
_entity.pdbx_description
1 polymer ?
#
loop_
_entity_poly.entity_id
_entity_poly.type
_entity_poly.pdbx_seq_one_letter_code
_entity_poly.pdbx_strand_id
1 'polypeptide(L)'
;EPRRGYGSAYLAGFAAARGDYLVMLDADLTYDFDDIPRFVSRLDDGAQLVIGDRMDNIQPGAMPWLHRYVGNPVLTGILNLFFRTGVKDAHCGMRAVRRTALASLDLRATGMEFASEMVIRAAKEDLDIRELPIEYHPRGGESKLASFSDGWRHLRFLLVHSPTHLFVVPGVIMTILGALVTATVLTRLEVLGREWELHSLIAGALLLIVGTQVAALGLCANAYGTYFMGEKDPWFDRMRERFRLEHGLMLGAVIATVGLAMAAVIAGIWIDRGFGGLSSERVAVLAAALITVGVQIFFTSFLLSILGLRRRS
;
A
#
# COMPACT_ATOMS: atom_id res chain seq x y z
N GLU A 1 -14.26 12.40 24.19
CA GLU A 1 -12.93 11.95 23.75
C GLU A 1 -12.01 13.17 23.62
N PRO A 2 -10.95 13.28 24.44
CA PRO A 2 -10.01 14.42 24.39
C PRO A 2 -8.99 14.30 23.24
N ARG A 3 -8.73 13.11 22.69
CA ARG A 3 -7.84 12.94 21.53
C ARG A 3 -8.58 13.31 20.25
N ARG A 4 -8.00 14.22 19.48
CA ARG A 4 -8.56 14.61 18.17
C ARG A 4 -8.46 13.44 17.19
N GLY A 5 -9.47 13.27 16.35
CA GLY A 5 -9.46 12.30 15.26
C GLY A 5 -10.83 11.66 15.03
N TYR A 6 -11.16 11.41 13.76
CA TYR A 6 -12.41 10.77 13.34
C TYR A 6 -12.54 9.38 13.96
N GLY A 7 -11.56 8.49 13.72
CA GLY A 7 -11.50 7.18 14.34
C GLY A 7 -11.44 7.21 15.87
N SER A 8 -10.71 8.16 16.47
CA SER A 8 -10.67 8.31 17.94
C SER A 8 -12.06 8.52 18.54
N ALA A 9 -12.91 9.33 17.89
CA ALA A 9 -14.27 9.58 18.33
C ALA A 9 -15.14 8.31 18.24
N TYR A 10 -15.05 7.57 17.14
CA TYR A 10 -15.78 6.31 16.97
C TYR A 10 -15.32 5.22 17.94
N LEU A 11 -14.02 5.04 18.13
CA LEU A 11 -13.47 4.08 19.10
C LEU A 11 -13.95 4.38 20.53
N ALA A 12 -13.98 5.65 20.92
CA ALA A 12 -14.54 6.05 22.21
C ALA A 12 -16.05 5.80 22.30
N GLY A 13 -16.79 6.10 21.24
CA GLY A 13 -18.23 5.81 21.14
C GLY A 13 -18.53 4.32 21.26
N PHE A 14 -17.77 3.47 20.57
CA PHE A 14 -17.87 2.01 20.64
C PHE A 14 -17.60 1.46 22.02
N ALA A 15 -16.59 1.98 22.72
CA ALA A 15 -16.27 1.57 24.08
C ALA A 15 -17.39 1.94 25.07
N ALA A 16 -18.09 3.06 24.85
CA ALA A 16 -19.17 3.53 25.73
C ALA A 16 -20.55 2.91 25.40
N ALA A 17 -20.76 2.51 24.14
CA ALA A 17 -22.03 1.95 23.68
C ALA A 17 -22.32 0.60 24.34
N ARG A 18 -23.58 0.34 24.69
CA ARG A 18 -24.05 -0.91 25.33
C ARG A 18 -25.01 -1.76 24.50
N GLY A 19 -25.51 -1.25 23.37
CA GLY A 19 -26.46 -1.96 22.51
C GLY A 19 -25.81 -3.07 21.69
N ASP A 20 -26.58 -4.07 21.28
CA ASP A 20 -26.12 -5.19 20.45
C ASP A 20 -25.79 -4.78 19.01
N TYR A 21 -26.48 -3.74 18.53
CA TYR A 21 -26.24 -3.10 17.24
C TYR A 21 -25.68 -1.71 17.47
N LEU A 22 -24.58 -1.42 16.78
CA LEU A 22 -23.94 -0.11 16.81
C LEU A 22 -24.13 0.52 15.44
N VAL A 23 -24.85 1.65 15.40
CA VAL A 23 -25.03 2.45 14.20
C VAL A 23 -24.20 3.73 14.32
N MET A 24 -23.44 4.00 13.27
CA MET A 24 -22.56 5.14 13.12
C MET A 24 -23.08 6.03 12.02
N LEU A 25 -22.99 7.33 12.22
CA LEU A 25 -23.29 8.34 11.20
C LEU A 25 -22.66 9.67 11.61
N ASP A 26 -22.37 10.50 10.61
CA ASP A 26 -21.81 11.83 10.86
C ASP A 26 -22.93 12.80 11.28
N ALA A 27 -22.65 13.64 12.28
CA ALA A 27 -23.62 14.59 12.83
C ALA A 27 -23.75 15.90 12.01
N ASP A 28 -23.53 15.84 10.71
CA ASP A 28 -23.40 16.98 9.79
C ASP A 28 -24.59 17.16 8.84
N LEU A 29 -25.71 16.46 9.16
CA LEU A 29 -26.98 16.43 8.41
C LEU A 29 -26.87 15.85 7.00
N THR A 30 -25.78 15.17 6.67
CA THR A 30 -25.63 14.54 5.34
C THR A 30 -26.40 13.22 5.19
N TYR A 31 -26.79 12.60 6.30
CA TYR A 31 -27.50 11.32 6.35
C TYR A 31 -28.90 11.47 6.97
N ASP A 32 -29.87 10.73 6.45
CA ASP A 32 -31.18 10.61 7.06
C ASP A 32 -31.13 9.63 8.24
N PHE A 33 -31.60 10.08 9.41
CA PHE A 33 -31.65 9.25 10.61
C PHE A 33 -32.80 8.24 10.54
N ASP A 34 -33.81 8.48 9.69
CA ASP A 34 -34.93 7.57 9.46
C ASP A 34 -34.49 6.29 8.72
N ASP A 35 -33.27 6.24 8.19
CA ASP A 35 -32.67 5.03 7.61
C ASP A 35 -32.16 4.04 8.67
N ILE A 36 -31.98 4.43 9.93
CA ILE A 36 -31.44 3.57 10.99
C ILE A 36 -32.18 2.22 11.11
N PRO A 37 -33.53 2.15 11.10
CA PRO A 37 -34.25 0.89 11.13
C PRO A 37 -33.92 -0.05 9.96
N ARG A 38 -33.63 0.47 8.76
CA ARG A 38 -33.24 -0.33 7.60
C ARG A 38 -31.88 -0.98 7.81
N PHE A 39 -30.92 -0.26 8.40
CA PHE A 39 -29.61 -0.81 8.76
C PHE A 39 -29.73 -1.91 9.81
N VAL A 40 -30.52 -1.67 10.85
CA VAL A 40 -30.78 -2.66 11.92
C VAL A 40 -31.43 -3.92 11.34
N SER A 41 -32.45 -3.78 10.48
CA SER A 41 -33.10 -4.92 9.82
C SER A 41 -32.12 -5.78 9.03
N ARG A 42 -31.14 -5.17 8.33
CA ARG A 42 -30.11 -5.95 7.62
C ARG A 42 -29.17 -6.68 8.58
N LEU A 43 -28.85 -6.06 9.73
CA LEU A 43 -28.12 -6.76 10.77
C LEU A 43 -28.96 -7.92 11.29
N ASP A 44 -30.25 -7.76 11.56
CA ASP A 44 -31.15 -8.85 11.98
C ASP A 44 -31.16 -10.02 10.99
N ASP A 45 -31.17 -9.73 9.68
CA ASP A 45 -31.09 -10.71 8.58
C ASP A 45 -29.73 -11.45 8.48
N GLY A 46 -28.86 -11.29 9.47
CA GLY A 46 -27.59 -12.00 9.61
C GLY A 46 -26.36 -11.23 9.16
N ALA A 47 -26.51 -10.02 8.60
CA ALA A 47 -25.34 -9.21 8.25
C ALA A 47 -24.54 -8.85 9.50
N GLN A 48 -23.21 -8.82 9.36
CA GLN A 48 -22.29 -8.47 10.45
C GLN A 48 -21.82 -7.02 10.34
N LEU A 49 -21.71 -6.51 9.11
CA LEU A 49 -21.44 -5.11 8.79
C LEU A 49 -22.39 -4.65 7.68
N VAL A 50 -23.00 -3.49 7.86
CA VAL A 50 -23.86 -2.86 6.86
C VAL A 50 -23.33 -1.47 6.56
N ILE A 51 -23.16 -1.16 5.28
CA ILE A 51 -22.58 0.11 4.81
C ILE A 51 -23.61 0.80 3.93
N GLY A 52 -23.80 2.11 4.13
CA GLY A 52 -24.61 2.89 3.21
C GLY A 52 -23.92 3.06 1.87
N ASP A 53 -24.67 2.98 0.78
CA ASP A 53 -24.21 3.32 -0.56
C ASP A 53 -24.85 4.64 -0.98
N ARG A 54 -24.01 5.67 -1.13
CA ARG A 54 -24.45 7.00 -1.56
C ARG A 54 -24.42 7.15 -3.07
N MET A 55 -23.68 6.31 -3.80
CA MET A 55 -23.26 6.60 -5.18
C MET A 55 -24.43 6.74 -6.15
N ASP A 56 -25.51 6.01 -5.88
CA ASP A 56 -26.71 6.01 -6.70
C ASP A 56 -27.66 7.20 -6.37
N ASN A 57 -27.57 7.81 -5.17
CA ASN A 57 -28.54 8.82 -4.66
C ASN A 57 -27.87 10.05 -4.01
N ILE A 58 -26.98 10.72 -4.73
CA ILE A 58 -26.31 11.95 -4.27
C ILE A 58 -27.12 13.19 -4.67
N GLN A 59 -27.58 13.97 -3.69
CA GLN A 59 -28.30 15.23 -3.93
C GLN A 59 -27.36 16.30 -4.56
N PRO A 60 -27.89 17.24 -5.37
CA PRO A 60 -27.10 18.31 -5.97
C PRO A 60 -26.31 19.10 -4.92
N GLY A 61 -25.01 19.30 -5.16
CA GLY A 61 -24.13 20.03 -4.24
C GLY A 61 -23.67 19.24 -3.00
N ALA A 62 -24.12 18.00 -2.79
CA ALA A 62 -23.77 17.21 -1.63
C ALA A 62 -22.33 16.66 -1.66
N MET A 63 -21.78 16.39 -2.84
CA MET A 63 -20.43 15.86 -3.01
C MET A 63 -19.66 16.57 -4.13
N PRO A 64 -18.41 16.99 -3.90
CA PRO A 64 -17.56 17.53 -4.97
C PRO A 64 -17.39 16.53 -6.12
N TRP A 65 -17.40 17.03 -7.36
CA TRP A 65 -17.28 16.21 -8.57
C TRP A 65 -16.07 15.26 -8.53
N LEU A 66 -14.92 15.77 -8.10
CA LEU A 66 -13.69 14.97 -7.99
C LEU A 66 -13.85 13.82 -6.99
N HIS A 67 -14.54 14.02 -5.88
CA HIS A 67 -14.76 12.96 -4.89
C HIS A 67 -15.76 11.92 -5.40
N ARG A 68 -16.82 12.37 -6.07
CA ARG A 68 -17.88 11.50 -6.62
C ARG A 68 -17.37 10.58 -7.73
N TYR A 69 -16.64 11.12 -8.71
CA TYR A 69 -16.31 10.39 -9.93
C TYR A 69 -14.87 9.85 -9.96
N VAL A 70 -13.98 10.36 -9.12
CA VAL A 70 -12.57 9.96 -9.12
C VAL A 70 -12.15 9.40 -7.77
N GLY A 71 -12.21 10.21 -6.70
CA GLY A 71 -11.70 9.83 -5.39
C GLY A 71 -12.36 8.56 -4.83
N ASN A 72 -13.68 8.58 -4.65
CA ASN A 72 -14.39 7.46 -4.03
C ASN A 72 -14.36 6.18 -4.90
N PRO A 73 -14.62 6.24 -6.22
CA PRO A 73 -14.58 5.04 -7.07
C PRO A 73 -13.17 4.44 -7.18
N VAL A 74 -12.12 5.26 -7.28
CA VAL A 74 -10.73 4.75 -7.37
C VAL A 74 -10.32 4.09 -6.06
N LEU A 75 -10.58 4.73 -4.92
CA LEU A 75 -10.22 4.16 -3.61
C LEU A 75 -11.03 2.89 -3.32
N THR A 76 -12.34 2.90 -3.60
CA THR A 76 -13.19 1.71 -3.45
C THR A 76 -12.75 0.59 -4.40
N GLY A 77 -12.39 0.92 -5.65
CA GLY A 77 -11.84 -0.04 -6.61
C GLY A 77 -10.54 -0.68 -6.15
N ILE A 78 -9.64 0.11 -5.55
CA ILE A 78 -8.39 -0.38 -4.93
C ILE A 78 -8.71 -1.34 -3.78
N LEU A 79 -9.66 -1.00 -2.91
CA LEU A 79 -10.08 -1.85 -1.80
C LEU A 79 -10.68 -3.18 -2.29
N ASN A 80 -11.57 -3.11 -3.29
CA ASN A 80 -12.15 -4.30 -3.91
C ASN A 80 -11.11 -5.18 -4.60
N LEU A 81 -10.14 -4.57 -5.29
CA LEU A 81 -9.07 -5.31 -5.97
C LEU A 81 -8.19 -6.07 -4.98
N PHE A 82 -7.80 -5.44 -3.87
CA PHE A 82 -6.83 -6.00 -2.94
C PHE A 82 -7.44 -6.84 -1.83
N PHE A 83 -8.64 -6.50 -1.37
CA PHE A 83 -9.27 -7.13 -0.22
C PHE A 83 -10.59 -7.83 -0.56
N ARG A 84 -11.02 -7.81 -1.84
CA ARG A 84 -12.25 -8.47 -2.32
C ARG A 84 -13.49 -8.07 -1.51
N THR A 85 -13.53 -6.81 -1.09
CA THR A 85 -14.57 -6.27 -0.20
C THR A 85 -15.96 -6.27 -0.83
N GLY A 86 -16.07 -6.19 -2.16
CA GLY A 86 -17.34 -6.27 -2.90
C GLY A 86 -18.28 -5.06 -2.72
N VAL A 87 -17.78 -3.96 -2.14
CA VAL A 87 -18.58 -2.77 -1.80
C VAL A 87 -18.50 -1.71 -2.90
N LYS A 88 -19.58 -0.95 -3.12
CA LYS A 88 -19.66 0.19 -4.03
C LYS A 88 -19.24 1.51 -3.38
N ASP A 89 -19.48 1.71 -2.08
CA ASP A 89 -19.09 2.92 -1.34
C ASP A 89 -18.37 2.60 -0.03
N ALA A 90 -17.07 2.30 -0.13
CA ALA A 90 -16.26 1.97 1.04
C ALA A 90 -16.04 3.16 2.01
N HIS A 91 -16.40 4.38 1.62
CA HIS A 91 -16.13 5.62 2.37
C HIS A 91 -17.41 6.30 2.86
N CYS A 92 -18.55 5.62 2.83
CA CYS A 92 -19.77 6.10 3.48
C CYS A 92 -19.57 6.17 5.01
N GLY A 93 -20.02 7.26 5.62
CA GLY A 93 -19.97 7.47 7.07
C GLY A 93 -21.13 6.80 7.81
N MET A 94 -22.25 6.55 7.14
CA MET A 94 -23.38 5.82 7.73
C MET A 94 -23.18 4.30 7.62
N ARG A 95 -23.06 3.65 8.77
CA ARG A 95 -22.72 2.22 8.89
C ARG A 95 -23.38 1.61 10.11
N ALA A 96 -23.61 0.31 10.08
CA ALA A 96 -24.04 -0.44 11.24
C ALA A 96 -23.25 -1.74 11.40
N VAL A 97 -22.93 -2.12 12.63
CA VAL A 97 -22.15 -3.32 12.94
C VAL A 97 -22.74 -4.06 14.13
N ARG A 98 -22.74 -5.39 14.07
CA ARG A 98 -23.08 -6.23 15.24
C ARG A 98 -21.94 -6.14 16.26
N ARG A 99 -22.27 -5.96 17.55
CA ARG A 99 -21.27 -5.92 18.64
C ARG A 99 -20.35 -7.13 18.64
N THR A 100 -20.89 -8.31 18.38
CA THR A 100 -20.14 -9.57 18.31
C THR A 100 -19.09 -9.58 17.20
N ALA A 101 -19.37 -8.91 16.08
CA ALA A 101 -18.44 -8.74 14.97
C ALA A 101 -17.42 -7.62 15.23
N LEU A 102 -17.80 -6.56 15.96
CA LEU A 102 -16.89 -5.45 16.26
C LEU A 102 -15.62 -5.90 16.99
N ALA A 103 -15.73 -6.92 17.86
CA ALA A 103 -14.60 -7.44 18.61
C ALA A 103 -13.52 -8.12 17.72
N SER A 104 -13.90 -8.74 16.59
CA SER A 104 -12.93 -9.36 15.67
C SER A 104 -12.20 -8.33 14.80
N LEU A 105 -12.80 -7.16 14.59
CA LEU A 105 -12.22 -6.13 13.73
C LEU A 105 -10.93 -5.51 14.29
N ASP A 106 -10.74 -5.45 15.62
CA ASP A 106 -9.57 -4.85 16.30
C ASP A 106 -9.15 -3.50 15.67
N LEU A 107 -10.11 -2.57 15.60
CA LEU A 107 -9.93 -1.27 14.96
C LEU A 107 -9.01 -0.36 15.79
N ARG A 108 -8.01 0.25 15.14
CA ARG A 108 -6.98 1.06 15.81
C ARG A 108 -6.75 2.41 15.15
N ALA A 109 -7.30 2.64 13.96
CA ALA A 109 -7.19 3.91 13.25
C ALA A 109 -7.80 5.06 14.07
N THR A 110 -7.08 6.17 14.13
CA THR A 110 -7.50 7.35 14.92
C THR A 110 -8.06 8.45 14.03
N GLY A 111 -7.76 8.44 12.73
CA GLY A 111 -8.20 9.45 11.76
C GLY A 111 -9.26 8.96 10.78
N MET A 112 -9.29 9.57 9.59
CA MET A 112 -10.22 9.25 8.50
C MET A 112 -10.02 7.85 7.91
N GLU A 113 -8.83 7.26 8.08
CA GLU A 113 -8.47 5.92 7.65
C GLU A 113 -9.28 4.82 8.35
N PHE A 114 -9.95 5.14 9.46
CA PHE A 114 -10.88 4.26 10.17
C PHE A 114 -11.98 3.69 9.27
N ALA A 115 -12.51 4.51 8.35
CA ALA A 115 -13.51 4.07 7.39
C ALA A 115 -12.98 2.91 6.53
N SER A 116 -11.74 2.99 6.07
CA SER A 116 -11.13 1.97 5.24
C SER A 116 -10.66 0.77 6.06
N GLU A 117 -10.14 1.00 7.27
CA GLU A 117 -9.77 -0.06 8.21
C GLU A 117 -10.95 -0.98 8.49
N MET A 118 -12.11 -0.42 8.79
CA MET A 118 -13.28 -1.22 9.12
C MET A 118 -13.70 -2.16 7.99
N VAL A 119 -13.68 -1.69 6.74
CA VAL A 119 -14.05 -2.51 5.57
C VAL A 119 -12.97 -3.56 5.28
N ILE A 120 -11.69 -3.19 5.38
CA ILE A 120 -10.57 -4.12 5.17
C ILE A 120 -10.57 -5.23 6.21
N ARG A 121 -10.72 -4.88 7.50
CA ARG A 121 -10.74 -5.85 8.60
C ARG A 121 -11.98 -6.74 8.50
N ALA A 122 -13.13 -6.20 8.13
CA ALA A 122 -14.33 -7.00 7.92
C ALA A 122 -14.17 -8.02 6.79
N ALA A 123 -13.56 -7.64 5.67
CA ALA A 123 -13.30 -8.57 4.58
C ALA A 123 -12.21 -9.60 4.93
N LYS A 124 -11.19 -9.23 5.72
CA LYS A 124 -10.17 -10.18 6.18
C LYS A 124 -10.68 -11.21 7.19
N GLU A 125 -11.68 -10.84 7.99
CA GLU A 125 -12.35 -11.73 8.93
C GLU A 125 -13.55 -12.46 8.29
N ASP A 126 -13.68 -12.42 6.96
CA ASP A 126 -14.76 -13.05 6.18
C ASP A 126 -16.18 -12.71 6.71
N LEU A 127 -16.37 -11.48 7.19
CA LEU A 127 -17.66 -11.04 7.69
C LEU A 127 -18.67 -10.83 6.55
N ASP A 128 -19.96 -11.09 6.82
CA ASP A 128 -21.05 -10.73 5.90
C ASP A 128 -21.24 -9.20 5.87
N ILE A 129 -20.70 -8.57 4.81
CA ILE A 129 -20.82 -7.14 4.52
C ILE A 129 -21.97 -6.93 3.52
N ARG A 130 -22.98 -6.13 3.88
CA ARG A 130 -24.09 -5.77 2.98
C ARG A 130 -24.18 -4.27 2.76
N GLU A 131 -24.62 -3.87 1.57
CA GLU A 131 -24.85 -2.47 1.24
C GLU A 131 -26.34 -2.11 1.25
N LEU A 132 -26.60 -0.85 1.63
CA LEU A 132 -27.92 -0.25 1.61
C LEU A 132 -27.87 1.07 0.84
N PRO A 133 -28.61 1.23 -0.26
CA PRO A 133 -28.76 2.53 -0.90
C PRO A 133 -29.39 3.53 0.06
N ILE A 134 -28.73 4.69 0.22
CA ILE A 134 -29.16 5.80 1.08
C ILE A 134 -29.10 7.12 0.32
N GLU A 135 -29.90 8.09 0.76
CA GLU A 135 -29.80 9.46 0.25
C GLU A 135 -28.64 10.21 0.92
N TYR A 136 -27.94 11.03 0.13
CA TYR A 136 -26.85 11.87 0.64
C TYR A 136 -27.14 13.34 0.40
N HIS A 137 -27.36 14.09 1.48
CA HIS A 137 -27.78 15.49 1.47
C HIS A 137 -26.59 16.45 1.57
N PRO A 138 -26.76 17.72 1.13
CA PRO A 138 -25.77 18.76 1.35
C PRO A 138 -25.47 18.94 2.84
N ARG A 139 -24.17 19.04 3.16
CA ARG A 139 -23.69 19.19 4.53
C ARG A 139 -24.16 20.50 5.17
N GLY A 140 -24.64 20.43 6.41
CA GLY A 140 -24.86 21.59 7.27
C GLY A 140 -23.54 22.10 7.85
N GLY A 141 -22.75 22.85 7.07
CA GLY A 141 -21.51 23.50 7.51
C GLY A 141 -20.31 23.32 6.57
N GLU A 142 -19.19 24.00 6.87
CA GLU A 142 -17.99 23.95 6.04
C GLU A 142 -17.17 22.66 6.26
N SER A 143 -16.65 22.12 5.16
CA SER A 143 -15.76 20.96 5.19
C SER A 143 -14.40 21.31 5.79
N LYS A 144 -14.02 20.64 6.88
CA LYS A 144 -12.66 20.73 7.47
C LYS A 144 -11.69 19.69 6.88
N LEU A 145 -12.05 19.06 5.76
CA LEU A 145 -11.25 18.02 5.11
C LEU A 145 -10.05 18.64 4.39
N ALA A 146 -8.86 18.08 4.63
CA ALA A 146 -7.66 18.41 3.89
C ALA A 146 -7.35 17.23 2.96
N SER A 147 -7.93 17.23 1.76
CA SER A 147 -7.94 16.08 0.85
C SER A 147 -6.56 15.45 0.60
N PHE A 148 -5.49 16.24 0.57
CA PHE A 148 -4.12 15.72 0.39
C PHE A 148 -3.56 15.03 1.65
N SER A 149 -3.81 15.58 2.84
CA SER A 149 -3.36 14.97 4.10
C SER A 149 -4.08 13.66 4.36
N ASP A 150 -5.37 13.61 4.06
CA ASP A 150 -6.20 12.41 4.20
C ASP A 150 -5.83 11.35 3.16
N GLY A 151 -5.58 11.75 1.90
CA GLY A 151 -5.06 10.87 0.86
C GLY A 151 -3.70 10.24 1.23
N TRP A 152 -2.77 11.03 1.79
CA TRP A 152 -1.49 10.52 2.27
C TRP A 152 -1.66 9.54 3.44
N ARG A 153 -2.59 9.82 4.36
CA ARG A 153 -2.88 8.92 5.48
C ARG A 153 -3.49 7.61 5.00
N HIS A 154 -4.38 7.65 4.02
CA HIS A 154 -4.95 6.47 3.39
C HIS A 154 -3.88 5.66 2.63
N LEU A 155 -2.96 6.31 1.91
CA LEU A 155 -1.84 5.62 1.27
C LEU A 155 -0.94 4.93 2.30
N ARG A 156 -0.62 5.60 3.42
CA ARG A 156 0.12 5.00 4.55
C ARG A 156 -0.61 3.82 5.17
N PHE A 157 -1.94 3.87 5.20
CA PHE A 157 -2.76 2.78 5.68
C PHE A 157 -2.71 1.57 4.73
N LEU A 158 -2.91 1.79 3.42
CA LEU A 158 -2.79 0.74 2.40
C LEU A 158 -1.39 0.12 2.35
N LEU A 159 -0.35 0.94 2.53
CA LEU A 159 1.05 0.54 2.62
C LEU A 159 1.29 -0.60 3.61
N VAL A 160 0.54 -0.64 4.71
CA VAL A 160 0.71 -1.64 5.78
C VAL A 160 -0.23 -2.83 5.60
N HIS A 161 -1.41 -2.64 5.01
CA HIS A 161 -2.45 -3.68 4.92
C HIS A 161 -2.40 -4.50 3.63
N SER A 162 -1.83 -3.97 2.54
CA SER A 162 -1.56 -4.69 1.29
C SER A 162 -0.20 -4.29 0.66
N PRO A 163 0.92 -4.54 1.34
CA PRO A 163 2.24 -4.10 0.86
C PRO A 163 2.69 -4.91 -0.38
N THR A 164 2.32 -6.19 -0.43
CA THR A 164 2.69 -7.12 -1.51
C THR A 164 2.19 -6.64 -2.87
N HIS A 165 0.90 -6.33 -2.98
CA HIS A 165 0.33 -5.92 -4.27
C HIS A 165 0.67 -4.47 -4.64
N LEU A 166 0.81 -3.59 -3.66
CA LEU A 166 1.01 -2.16 -3.92
C LEU A 166 2.48 -1.79 -4.17
N PHE A 167 3.44 -2.53 -3.61
CA PHE A 167 4.86 -2.21 -3.70
C PHE A 167 5.72 -3.38 -4.16
N VAL A 168 5.56 -4.59 -3.58
CA VAL A 168 6.44 -5.71 -3.93
C VAL A 168 6.26 -6.12 -5.39
N VAL A 169 5.02 -6.35 -5.84
CA VAL A 169 4.74 -6.79 -7.22
C VAL A 169 5.17 -5.73 -8.25
N PRO A 170 4.76 -4.45 -8.15
CA PRO A 170 5.22 -3.42 -9.08
C PRO A 170 6.75 -3.24 -9.04
N GLY A 171 7.35 -3.26 -7.85
CA GLY A 171 8.80 -3.16 -7.69
C GLY A 171 9.56 -4.29 -8.36
N VAL A 172 9.09 -5.54 -8.22
CA VAL A 172 9.68 -6.71 -8.90
C VAL A 172 9.52 -6.60 -10.41
N ILE A 173 8.36 -6.19 -10.92
CA ILE A 173 8.13 -5.99 -12.36
C ILE A 173 9.09 -4.93 -12.90
N MET A 174 9.22 -3.78 -12.23
CA MET A 174 10.16 -2.73 -12.60
C MET A 174 11.61 -3.24 -12.58
N THR A 175 11.98 -4.01 -11.56
CA THR A 175 13.33 -4.60 -11.45
C THR A 175 13.63 -5.52 -12.64
N ILE A 176 12.70 -6.42 -12.97
CA ILE A 176 12.84 -7.35 -14.11
C ILE A 176 12.90 -6.58 -15.42
N LEU A 177 12.00 -5.62 -15.64
CA LEU A 177 11.98 -4.82 -16.86
C LEU A 177 13.25 -3.98 -17.01
N GLY A 178 13.73 -3.37 -15.93
CA GLY A 178 14.99 -2.63 -15.89
C GLY A 178 16.18 -3.53 -16.24
N ALA A 179 16.25 -4.72 -15.65
CA ALA A 179 17.29 -5.71 -15.96
C ALA A 179 17.25 -6.14 -17.43
N LEU A 180 16.05 -6.37 -17.99
CA LEU A 180 15.88 -6.73 -19.40
C LEU A 180 16.35 -5.62 -20.34
N VAL A 181 15.94 -4.36 -20.08
CA VAL A 181 16.38 -3.20 -20.88
C VAL A 181 17.89 -3.00 -20.77
N THR A 182 18.45 -3.14 -19.57
CA THR A 182 19.91 -3.07 -19.38
C THR A 182 20.62 -4.18 -20.17
N ALA A 183 20.12 -5.42 -20.10
CA ALA A 183 20.70 -6.55 -20.82
C ALA A 183 20.64 -6.36 -22.34
N THR A 184 19.51 -5.94 -22.92
CA THR A 184 19.36 -5.74 -24.37
C THR A 184 20.34 -4.69 -24.91
N VAL A 185 20.52 -3.59 -24.16
CA VAL A 185 21.45 -2.51 -24.54
C VAL A 185 22.92 -2.96 -24.44
N LEU A 186 23.24 -3.85 -23.50
CA LEU A 186 24.61 -4.36 -23.32
C LEU A 186 24.97 -5.44 -24.34
N THR A 187 24.03 -6.31 -24.70
CA THR A 187 24.22 -7.36 -25.71
C THR A 187 24.10 -6.84 -27.14
N ARG A 188 23.75 -5.54 -27.32
CA ARG A 188 23.46 -4.93 -28.63
C ARG A 188 22.42 -5.72 -29.43
N LEU A 189 21.42 -6.24 -28.73
CA LEU A 189 20.32 -6.94 -29.39
C LEU A 189 19.46 -5.91 -30.13
N GLU A 190 19.21 -6.18 -31.41
CA GLU A 190 18.27 -5.39 -32.19
C GLU A 190 16.84 -5.68 -31.73
N VAL A 191 16.16 -4.65 -31.22
CA VAL A 191 14.77 -4.72 -30.81
C VAL A 191 14.00 -3.69 -31.62
N LEU A 192 12.97 -4.13 -32.34
CA LEU A 192 12.22 -3.30 -33.29
C LEU A 192 13.09 -2.73 -34.43
N GLY A 193 14.08 -3.51 -34.87
CA GLY A 193 14.98 -3.13 -35.98
C GLY A 193 15.92 -1.96 -35.65
N ARG A 194 16.17 -1.69 -34.36
CA ARG A 194 17.11 -0.65 -33.92
C ARG A 194 17.95 -1.16 -32.75
N GLU A 195 19.23 -0.78 -32.74
CA GLU A 195 20.06 -0.90 -31.54
C GLU A 195 19.65 0.18 -30.53
N TRP A 196 19.64 -0.20 -29.27
CA TRP A 196 19.32 0.73 -28.19
C TRP A 196 20.61 1.37 -27.65
N GLU A 197 20.56 2.67 -27.43
CA GLU A 197 21.74 3.49 -27.08
C GLU A 197 21.88 3.70 -25.56
N LEU A 198 22.88 4.50 -25.18
CA LEU A 198 23.21 4.81 -23.79
C LEU A 198 22.02 5.39 -23.00
N HIS A 199 21.16 6.20 -23.63
CA HIS A 199 19.96 6.74 -22.99
C HIS A 199 19.03 5.64 -22.47
N SER A 200 18.83 4.58 -23.27
CA SER A 200 18.04 3.43 -22.87
C SER A 200 18.72 2.61 -21.76
N LEU A 201 20.05 2.55 -21.75
CA LEU A 201 20.81 1.91 -20.66
C LEU A 201 20.58 2.64 -19.33
N ILE A 202 20.66 3.97 -19.35
CA ILE A 202 20.42 4.81 -18.17
C ILE A 202 18.99 4.61 -17.67
N ALA A 203 18.00 4.60 -18.58
CA ALA A 203 16.61 4.33 -18.22
C ALA A 203 16.44 2.92 -17.61
N GLY A 204 17.04 1.89 -18.20
CA GLY A 204 17.02 0.51 -17.66
C GLY A 204 17.66 0.40 -16.28
N ALA A 205 18.82 1.04 -16.10
CA ALA A 205 19.53 1.08 -14.81
C ALA A 205 18.72 1.82 -13.73
N LEU A 206 18.13 2.98 -14.05
CA LEU A 206 17.25 3.71 -13.13
C LEU A 206 16.03 2.88 -12.77
N LEU A 207 15.40 2.23 -13.75
CA LEU A 207 14.23 1.38 -13.51
C LEU A 207 14.57 0.17 -12.61
N LEU A 208 15.76 -0.41 -12.80
CA LEU A 208 16.29 -1.48 -11.95
C LEU A 208 16.49 -1.01 -10.49
N ILE A 209 17.13 0.14 -10.30
CA ILE A 209 17.40 0.72 -8.97
C ILE A 209 16.09 1.09 -8.27
N VAL A 210 15.19 1.79 -8.96
CA VAL A 210 13.91 2.22 -8.39
C VAL A 210 13.03 1.00 -8.12
N GLY A 211 12.97 0.03 -9.03
CA GLY A 211 12.22 -1.21 -8.82
C GLY A 211 12.68 -1.96 -7.58
N THR A 212 14.00 -2.10 -7.40
CA THR A 212 14.59 -2.75 -6.22
C THR A 212 14.22 -2.01 -4.94
N GLN A 213 14.30 -0.67 -4.95
CA GLN A 213 13.94 0.18 -3.81
C GLN A 213 12.45 0.06 -3.44
N VAL A 214 11.56 0.05 -4.44
CA VAL A 214 10.12 -0.08 -4.24
C VAL A 214 9.77 -1.47 -3.69
N ALA A 215 10.39 -2.52 -4.23
CA ALA A 215 10.23 -3.88 -3.70
C ALA A 215 10.73 -4.00 -2.26
N ALA A 216 11.91 -3.43 -1.96
CA ALA A 216 12.48 -3.39 -0.61
C ALA A 216 11.57 -2.70 0.40
N LEU A 217 10.98 -1.55 0.03
CA LEU A 217 10.00 -0.84 0.86
C LEU A 217 8.78 -1.73 1.14
N GLY A 218 8.25 -2.40 0.11
CA GLY A 218 7.12 -3.31 0.25
C GLY A 218 7.41 -4.49 1.20
N LEU A 219 8.61 -5.07 1.12
CA LEU A 219 9.05 -6.12 2.04
C LEU A 219 9.14 -5.61 3.49
N CYS A 220 9.67 -4.40 3.70
CA CYS A 220 9.77 -3.80 5.03
C CYS A 220 8.39 -3.48 5.60
N ALA A 221 7.46 -3.01 4.77
CA ALA A 221 6.09 -2.77 5.15
C ALA A 221 5.35 -4.07 5.49
N ASN A 222 5.57 -5.16 4.75
CA ASN A 222 5.10 -6.51 5.12
C ASN A 222 5.64 -6.94 6.47
N ALA A 223 6.96 -6.81 6.70
CA ALA A 223 7.57 -7.13 7.99
C ALA A 223 6.93 -6.33 9.13
N TYR A 224 6.77 -5.02 8.93
CA TYR A 224 6.15 -4.15 9.92
C TYR A 224 4.69 -4.54 10.21
N GLY A 225 3.88 -4.78 9.17
CA GLY A 225 2.49 -5.22 9.30
C GLY A 225 2.38 -6.53 10.08
N THR A 226 3.18 -7.54 9.75
CA THR A 226 3.16 -8.83 10.43
C THR A 226 3.65 -8.75 11.87
N TYR A 227 4.73 -8.02 12.14
CA TYR A 227 5.33 -8.00 13.49
C TYR A 227 4.67 -7.03 14.46
N PHE A 228 4.13 -5.91 14.00
CA PHE A 228 3.59 -4.85 14.86
C PHE A 228 2.08 -4.69 14.78
N MET A 229 1.47 -5.02 13.63
CA MET A 229 0.01 -4.90 13.44
C MET A 229 -0.70 -6.27 13.50
N GLY A 230 0.03 -7.39 13.52
CA GLY A 230 -0.55 -8.72 13.53
C GLY A 230 -1.19 -9.11 12.19
N GLU A 231 -0.80 -8.44 11.10
CA GLU A 231 -1.29 -8.73 9.76
C GLU A 231 -0.73 -10.07 9.27
N LYS A 232 -1.61 -10.93 8.75
CA LYS A 232 -1.23 -12.23 8.18
C LYS A 232 -1.06 -12.08 6.67
N ASP A 233 0.12 -12.39 6.15
CA ASP A 233 0.39 -12.49 4.72
C ASP A 233 1.03 -13.87 4.43
N PRO A 234 0.25 -14.83 3.86
CA PRO A 234 0.74 -16.18 3.59
C PRO A 234 1.89 -16.23 2.58
N TRP A 235 2.01 -15.24 1.70
CA TRP A 235 3.15 -15.16 0.78
C TRP A 235 4.41 -14.73 1.53
N PHE A 236 4.30 -13.70 2.39
CA PHE A 236 5.43 -13.20 3.17
C PHE A 236 5.93 -14.24 4.19
N ASP A 237 5.02 -14.97 4.83
CA ASP A 237 5.37 -16.04 5.76
C ASP A 237 6.16 -17.16 5.06
N ARG A 238 5.66 -17.64 3.91
CA ARG A 238 6.38 -18.63 3.08
C ARG A 238 7.74 -18.13 2.58
N MET A 239 7.83 -16.84 2.23
CA MET A 239 9.09 -16.24 1.80
C MET A 239 10.12 -16.30 2.93
N ARG A 240 9.72 -15.96 4.17
CA ARG A 240 10.60 -15.96 5.35
C ARG A 240 11.12 -17.34 5.72
N GLU A 241 10.32 -18.38 5.49
CA GLU A 241 10.71 -19.77 5.78
C GLU A 241 11.84 -20.23 4.86
N ARG A 242 11.91 -19.67 3.65
CA ARG A 242 12.91 -20.03 2.63
C ARG A 242 14.09 -19.07 2.59
N PHE A 243 13.86 -17.78 2.82
CA PHE A 243 14.88 -16.73 2.73
C PHE A 243 15.27 -16.22 4.11
N ARG A 244 16.45 -16.64 4.58
CA ARG A 244 17.09 -16.13 5.79
C ARG A 244 17.95 -14.90 5.50
N LEU A 245 18.24 -14.10 6.55
CA LEU A 245 19.08 -12.90 6.49
C LEU A 245 20.38 -13.14 5.71
N GLU A 246 21.04 -14.27 5.97
CA GLU A 246 22.35 -14.61 5.39
C GLU A 246 22.28 -14.64 3.86
N HIS A 247 21.17 -15.12 3.28
CA HIS A 247 20.99 -15.18 1.83
C HIS A 247 20.92 -13.77 1.23
N GLY A 248 20.17 -12.86 1.86
CA GLY A 248 20.05 -11.48 1.41
C GLY A 248 21.36 -10.71 1.54
N LEU A 249 22.08 -10.89 2.65
CA LEU A 249 23.41 -10.30 2.85
C LEU A 249 24.41 -10.83 1.81
N MET A 250 24.46 -12.15 1.58
CA MET A 250 25.34 -12.75 0.58
C MET A 250 25.02 -12.26 -0.83
N LEU A 251 23.74 -12.24 -1.22
CA LEU A 251 23.31 -11.76 -2.54
C LEU A 251 23.71 -10.29 -2.75
N GLY A 252 23.39 -9.42 -1.79
CA GLY A 252 23.72 -8.00 -1.85
C GLY A 252 25.24 -7.76 -1.92
N ALA A 253 26.01 -8.48 -1.09
CA ALA A 253 27.47 -8.39 -1.08
C ALA A 253 28.07 -8.84 -2.41
N VAL A 254 27.66 -9.99 -2.97
CA VAL A 254 28.15 -10.49 -4.25
C VAL A 254 27.89 -9.49 -5.38
N ILE A 255 26.65 -8.99 -5.49
CA ILE A 255 26.28 -8.01 -6.53
C ILE A 255 27.11 -6.73 -6.38
N ALA A 256 27.26 -6.22 -5.16
CA ALA A 256 28.04 -5.01 -4.89
C ALA A 256 29.53 -5.22 -5.20
N THR A 257 30.11 -6.35 -4.82
CA THR A 257 31.51 -6.70 -5.10
C THR A 257 31.76 -6.82 -6.60
N VAL A 258 30.85 -7.44 -7.36
CA VAL A 258 30.96 -7.50 -8.83
C VAL A 258 30.97 -6.08 -9.42
N GLY A 259 30.04 -5.22 -9.00
CA GLY A 259 30.00 -3.83 -9.45
C GLY A 259 31.26 -3.04 -9.07
N LEU A 260 31.77 -3.21 -7.85
CA LEU A 260 33.02 -2.58 -7.40
C LEU A 260 34.24 -3.05 -8.19
N ALA A 261 34.34 -4.35 -8.48
CA ALA A 261 35.42 -4.91 -9.29
C ALA A 261 35.38 -4.31 -10.72
N MET A 262 34.19 -4.20 -11.31
CA MET A 262 34.02 -3.55 -12.62
C MET A 262 34.45 -2.08 -12.58
N ALA A 263 34.02 -1.33 -11.56
CA ALA A 263 34.41 0.07 -11.39
C ALA A 263 35.92 0.24 -11.20
N ALA A 264 36.56 -0.65 -10.44
CA ALA A 264 38.01 -0.65 -10.24
C ALA A 264 38.79 -0.92 -11.53
N VAL A 265 38.33 -1.88 -12.35
CA VAL A 265 38.92 -2.16 -13.68
C VAL A 265 38.80 -0.93 -14.59
N ILE A 266 37.64 -0.29 -14.63
CA ILE A 266 37.41 0.94 -15.42
C ILE A 266 38.35 2.06 -14.96
N ALA A 267 38.46 2.27 -13.64
CA ALA A 267 39.35 3.27 -13.07
C ALA A 267 40.83 2.99 -13.41
N GLY A 268 41.27 1.73 -13.34
CA GLY A 268 42.62 1.33 -13.71
C GLY A 268 42.95 1.63 -15.18
N ILE A 269 42.03 1.28 -16.10
CA ILE A 269 42.18 1.59 -17.54
C ILE A 269 42.22 3.10 -17.78
N TRP A 270 41.41 3.88 -17.05
CA TRP A 270 41.37 5.32 -17.18
C TRP A 270 42.67 5.99 -16.72
N ILE A 271 43.24 5.52 -15.61
CA ILE A 271 44.53 5.97 -15.08
C ILE A 271 45.67 5.64 -16.06
N ASP A 272 45.71 4.40 -16.57
CA ASP A 272 46.74 3.95 -17.51
C ASP A 272 46.73 4.77 -18.82
N ARG A 273 45.54 5.21 -19.26
CA ARG A 273 45.38 6.07 -20.44
C ARG A 273 45.57 7.56 -20.16
N GLY A 274 46.13 7.93 -19.01
CA GLY A 274 46.46 9.32 -18.68
C GLY A 274 45.24 10.21 -18.45
N PHE A 275 44.15 9.67 -17.90
CA PHE A 275 42.93 10.40 -17.53
C PHE A 275 42.19 11.05 -18.72
N GLY A 276 42.34 10.50 -19.93
CA GLY A 276 41.61 10.93 -21.13
C GLY A 276 40.11 10.56 -21.11
N GLY A 277 39.48 10.55 -22.28
CA GLY A 277 38.07 10.18 -22.43
C GLY A 277 37.78 8.74 -22.00
N LEU A 278 36.71 8.53 -21.22
CA LEU A 278 36.33 7.24 -20.70
C LEU A 278 35.50 6.44 -21.71
N SER A 279 36.15 5.67 -22.60
CA SER A 279 35.49 4.87 -23.65
C SER A 279 34.71 3.63 -23.15
N SER A 280 34.18 3.66 -21.93
CA SER A 280 33.53 2.49 -21.28
C SER A 280 32.27 2.89 -20.52
N GLU A 281 31.54 3.87 -21.03
CA GLU A 281 30.37 4.49 -20.40
C GLU A 281 29.28 3.46 -20.10
N ARG A 282 29.04 2.50 -20.99
CA ARG A 282 28.03 1.45 -20.79
C ARG A 282 28.35 0.57 -19.57
N VAL A 283 29.61 0.16 -19.45
CA VAL A 283 30.06 -0.70 -18.35
C VAL A 283 30.11 0.09 -17.04
N ALA A 284 30.43 1.38 -17.09
CA ALA A 284 30.40 2.27 -15.93
C ALA A 284 28.98 2.44 -15.36
N VAL A 285 27.97 2.65 -16.22
CA VAL A 285 26.56 2.74 -15.79
C VAL A 285 26.10 1.44 -15.16
N LEU A 286 26.45 0.28 -15.75
CA LEU A 286 26.13 -1.03 -15.17
C LEU A 286 26.81 -1.23 -13.81
N ALA A 287 28.10 -0.92 -13.70
CA ALA A 287 28.85 -1.05 -12.46
C ALA A 287 28.21 -0.21 -11.33
N ALA A 288 27.85 1.05 -11.61
CA ALA A 288 27.16 1.91 -10.66
C ALA A 288 25.78 1.36 -10.24
N ALA A 289 25.01 0.81 -11.19
CA ALA A 289 23.71 0.21 -10.91
C ALA A 289 23.84 -1.04 -10.02
N LEU A 290 24.80 -1.92 -10.31
CA LEU A 290 25.05 -3.13 -9.51
C LEU A 290 25.52 -2.77 -8.09
N ILE A 291 26.45 -1.83 -7.93
CA ILE A 291 26.87 -1.33 -6.61
C ILE A 291 25.64 -0.86 -5.82
N THR A 292 24.81 -0.01 -6.43
CA THR A 292 23.63 0.57 -5.78
C THR A 292 22.63 -0.51 -5.36
N VAL A 293 22.26 -1.42 -6.28
CA VAL A 293 21.32 -2.51 -6.03
C VAL A 293 21.85 -3.48 -4.98
N GLY A 294 23.13 -3.86 -5.05
CA GLY A 294 23.76 -4.76 -4.09
C GLY A 294 23.75 -4.18 -2.67
N VAL A 295 24.11 -2.90 -2.54
CA VAL A 295 24.05 -2.16 -1.26
C VAL A 295 22.62 -2.07 -0.73
N GLN A 296 21.64 -1.75 -1.59
CA GLN A 296 20.22 -1.69 -1.21
C GLN A 296 19.72 -3.04 -0.68
N ILE A 297 20.01 -4.15 -1.38
CA ILE A 297 19.61 -5.49 -0.96
C ILE A 297 20.26 -5.86 0.38
N PHE A 298 21.55 -5.55 0.55
CA PHE A 298 22.28 -5.82 1.79
C PHE A 298 21.64 -5.12 2.99
N PHE A 299 21.45 -3.80 2.92
CA PHE A 299 20.88 -3.03 4.04
C PHE A 299 19.40 -3.32 4.27
N THR A 300 18.63 -3.59 3.22
CA THR A 300 17.23 -4.01 3.35
C THR A 300 17.13 -5.34 4.09
N SER A 301 17.98 -6.31 3.75
CA SER A 301 18.02 -7.61 4.42
C SER A 301 18.34 -7.46 5.90
N PHE A 302 19.31 -6.60 6.22
CA PHE A 302 19.65 -6.26 7.60
C PHE A 302 18.47 -5.63 8.35
N LEU A 303 17.77 -4.65 7.75
CA LEU A 303 16.59 -4.02 8.33
C LEU A 303 15.45 -5.01 8.57
N LEU A 304 15.16 -5.89 7.60
CA LEU A 304 14.15 -6.94 7.73
C LEU A 304 14.44 -7.88 8.90
N SER A 305 15.72 -8.23 9.11
CA SER A 305 16.12 -9.03 10.27
C SER A 305 15.88 -8.28 11.57
N ILE A 306 16.25 -7.00 11.67
CA ILE A 306 16.02 -6.18 12.87
C ILE A 306 14.53 -6.14 13.22
N LEU A 307 13.67 -5.89 12.23
CA LEU A 307 12.21 -5.88 12.43
C LEU A 307 11.69 -7.22 12.96
N GLY A 308 12.33 -8.34 12.58
CA GLY A 308 11.97 -9.69 13.02
C GLY A 308 12.53 -10.14 14.36
N LEU A 309 13.50 -9.43 14.96
CA LEU A 309 14.11 -9.82 16.24
C LEU A 309 13.11 -9.82 17.42
N ARG A 310 11.95 -9.15 17.29
CA ARG A 310 11.06 -8.88 18.42
C ARG A 310 10.11 -10.01 18.83
N ARG A 311 10.19 -11.22 18.27
CA ARG A 311 9.39 -12.38 18.75
C ARG A 311 10.15 -13.71 18.69
N ARG A 312 10.92 -13.98 19.74
CA ARG A 312 10.91 -15.28 20.42
C ARG A 312 10.43 -15.02 21.86
N SER A 313 9.12 -15.01 22.06
CA SER A 313 8.48 -15.17 23.37
C SER A 313 7.32 -16.12 23.19
#